data_AF-A0A5N6FLK6-F1
#
_entry.id   AF-A0A5N6FLK6-F1
#
_cell.length_a   1.000
_cell.length_b   1.000
_cell.length_c   1.000
_cell.angle_alpha   90.00
_cell.angle_beta   90.00
_cell.angle_gamma   90.00
#
_symmetry.space_group_name_H-M   'P 1'
#
loop_
_entity.id
_entity.type
_entity.pdbx_description
1 polymer ?
#
loop_
_entity_poly.entity_id
_entity_poly.type
_entity_poly.pdbx_seq_one_letter_code
_entity_poly.pdbx_strand_id
1 'polypeptide(L)'
;MLSFLSSNLSNTRQSLAQALNFALVLSTAFMMWKGLSVFTASSSPVVVVLSGSMEPAFQRGDLLFLWNRSPRAELGEIVVYNVRGKDIPIVHRVVRTFPEIEGKAKKVKEITDSSSTPNNMLLTKGDNNIADDTELYARGQDYLNREEDIVGSVRGYIPMVGYVTILLKSEPMGSKRIAKELAELTESPPEGITVELVNESDIYQWKVYMDGPEGSPYHKGRFLVKLSLPTEYPFKPPSVSFGTKIYHPNVTNDDKGSMCLGMLRADEWKPSSKIAAVLEFARQLLVEPMPDDAVEGRIAEQYRNDRARYDEIAREWTRKYATA
;
A
#
# COMPACT_ATOMS: atom_id res chain seq x y z
N MET A 1 26.12 43.83 -15.24
CA MET A 1 25.94 42.37 -15.13
C MET A 1 24.83 42.02 -14.13
N LEU A 2 23.68 42.72 -14.16
CA LEU A 2 22.54 42.51 -13.25
C LEU A 2 21.20 42.88 -13.93
N SER A 3 21.01 42.54 -15.21
CA SER A 3 19.68 42.60 -15.86
C SER A 3 19.02 41.23 -16.00
N PHE A 4 19.62 40.17 -15.44
CA PHE A 4 19.13 38.79 -15.53
C PHE A 4 18.19 38.38 -14.39
N LEU A 5 17.83 39.30 -13.48
CA LEU A 5 16.98 39.02 -12.32
C LEU A 5 15.59 39.69 -12.37
N SER A 6 15.18 40.26 -13.51
CA SER A 6 13.89 40.98 -13.64
C SER A 6 12.92 40.41 -14.68
N SER A 7 13.06 39.15 -15.12
CA SER A 7 12.15 38.57 -16.12
C SER A 7 11.06 37.64 -15.56
N ASN A 8 11.09 37.27 -14.27
CA ASN A 8 10.09 36.38 -13.66
C ASN A 8 8.81 37.07 -13.15
N LEU A 9 8.69 38.39 -13.32
CA LEU A 9 7.50 39.18 -12.98
C LEU A 9 6.72 39.66 -14.22
N SER A 10 7.02 39.12 -15.40
CA SER A 10 6.61 39.73 -16.66
C SER A 10 5.22 39.35 -17.16
N ASN A 11 4.44 38.53 -16.45
CA ASN A 11 2.99 38.43 -16.72
C ASN A 11 2.21 37.80 -15.56
N THR A 12 2.18 38.43 -14.37
CA THR A 12 1.31 38.02 -13.25
C THR A 12 -0.14 37.82 -13.70
N ARG A 13 -0.61 38.64 -14.66
CA ARG A 13 -1.92 38.48 -15.31
C ARG A 13 -2.06 37.17 -16.08
N GLN A 14 -1.03 36.72 -16.82
CA GLN A 14 -1.05 35.48 -17.58
C GLN A 14 -0.98 34.27 -16.66
N SER A 15 -0.12 34.31 -15.63
CA SER A 15 -0.07 33.26 -14.61
C SER A 15 -1.38 33.15 -13.84
N LEU A 16 -1.99 34.29 -13.47
CA LEU A 16 -3.32 34.32 -12.87
C LEU A 16 -4.39 33.77 -13.81
N ALA A 17 -4.35 34.13 -15.10
CA ALA A 17 -5.28 33.59 -16.10
C ALA A 17 -5.10 32.08 -16.30
N GLN A 18 -3.88 31.57 -16.30
CA GLN A 18 -3.59 30.13 -16.35
C GLN A 18 -4.11 29.41 -15.10
N ALA A 19 -3.88 29.98 -13.92
CA ALA A 19 -4.41 29.43 -12.67
C ALA A 19 -5.95 29.42 -12.65
N LEU A 20 -6.58 30.50 -13.12
CA LEU A 20 -8.04 30.59 -13.25
C LEU A 20 -8.59 29.59 -14.28
N ASN A 21 -7.93 29.42 -15.42
CA ASN A 21 -8.31 28.41 -16.41
C ASN A 21 -8.18 26.99 -15.86
N PHE A 22 -7.10 26.70 -15.13
CA PHE A 22 -6.92 25.43 -14.45
C PHE A 22 -8.02 25.18 -13.40
N ALA A 23 -8.31 26.19 -12.57
CA ALA A 23 -9.40 26.14 -11.60
C ALA A 23 -10.77 25.96 -12.30
N LEU A 24 -10.98 26.60 -13.45
CA LEU A 24 -12.19 26.43 -14.25
C LEU A 24 -12.31 25.00 -14.77
N VAL A 25 -11.24 24.39 -15.28
CA VAL A 25 -11.24 22.98 -15.72
C VAL A 25 -11.57 22.03 -14.56
N LEU A 26 -10.95 22.22 -13.38
CA LEU A 26 -11.27 21.39 -12.21
C LEU A 26 -12.72 21.60 -11.74
N SER A 27 -13.18 22.85 -11.71
CA SER A 27 -14.55 23.19 -11.30
C SER A 27 -15.59 22.62 -12.26
N THR A 28 -15.35 22.67 -13.57
CA THR A 28 -16.26 22.10 -14.59
C THR A 28 -16.33 20.57 -14.48
N ALA A 29 -15.20 19.88 -14.29
CA ALA A 29 -15.19 18.45 -14.04
C ALA A 29 -15.97 18.08 -12.76
N PHE A 30 -15.76 18.81 -11.67
CA PHE A 30 -16.47 18.61 -10.41
C PHE A 30 -17.98 18.88 -10.55
N MET A 31 -18.36 19.96 -11.22
CA MET A 31 -19.75 20.31 -11.47
C MET A 31 -20.44 19.30 -12.38
N MET A 32 -19.73 18.76 -13.37
CA MET A 32 -20.23 17.67 -14.20
C MET A 32 -20.48 16.40 -13.35
N TRP A 33 -19.55 16.05 -12.46
CA TRP A 33 -19.73 14.92 -11.53
C TRP A 33 -20.93 15.11 -10.61
N LYS A 34 -21.08 16.30 -9.99
CA LYS A 34 -22.23 16.62 -9.14
C LYS A 34 -23.53 16.66 -9.94
N GLY A 35 -23.51 17.21 -11.15
CA GLY A 35 -24.65 17.17 -12.07
C GLY A 35 -25.08 15.75 -12.40
N LEU A 36 -24.14 14.86 -12.70
CA LEU A 36 -24.41 13.45 -12.94
C LEU A 36 -24.95 12.72 -11.70
N SER A 37 -24.43 13.06 -10.52
CA SER A 37 -24.91 12.52 -9.24
C SER A 37 -26.39 12.90 -8.99
N VAL A 38 -26.75 14.15 -9.22
CA VAL A 38 -28.15 14.63 -9.12
C VAL A 38 -29.02 14.02 -10.22
N PHE A 39 -28.51 13.93 -11.45
CA PHE A 39 -29.24 13.36 -12.57
C PHE A 39 -29.60 11.89 -12.33
N THR A 40 -28.65 11.09 -11.85
CA THR A 40 -28.87 9.67 -11.55
C THR A 40 -29.49 9.40 -10.18
N ALA A 41 -29.62 10.43 -9.34
CA ALA A 41 -29.96 10.32 -7.92
C ALA A 41 -29.02 9.40 -7.12
N SER A 42 -27.76 9.29 -7.55
CA SER A 42 -26.74 8.45 -6.94
C SER A 42 -25.61 9.29 -6.37
N SER A 43 -25.13 8.94 -5.18
CA SER A 43 -23.93 9.55 -4.60
C SER A 43 -22.65 9.19 -5.35
N SER A 44 -22.67 8.06 -6.08
CA SER A 44 -21.58 7.57 -6.92
C SER A 44 -22.14 7.02 -8.23
N PRO A 45 -22.42 7.89 -9.23
CA PRO A 45 -23.04 7.48 -10.49
C PRO A 45 -22.19 6.52 -11.33
N VAL A 46 -20.89 6.42 -11.04
CA VAL A 46 -19.93 5.57 -11.73
C VAL A 46 -19.09 4.82 -10.71
N VAL A 47 -19.00 3.51 -10.84
CA VAL A 47 -18.18 2.64 -9.96
C VAL A 47 -17.33 1.67 -10.78
N VAL A 48 -16.25 1.16 -10.19
CA VAL A 48 -15.36 0.19 -10.83
C VAL A 48 -15.42 -1.14 -10.09
N VAL A 49 -15.52 -2.23 -10.83
CA VAL A 49 -15.51 -3.59 -10.28
C VAL A 49 -14.10 -3.97 -9.84
N LEU A 50 -13.94 -4.32 -8.55
CA LEU A 50 -12.64 -4.62 -7.94
C LEU A 50 -12.38 -6.12 -7.74
N SER A 51 -13.41 -6.97 -7.78
CA SER A 51 -13.36 -8.41 -7.52
C SER A 51 -14.07 -9.20 -8.62
N GLY A 52 -13.85 -10.53 -8.66
CA GLY A 52 -14.52 -11.46 -9.58
C GLY A 52 -15.79 -12.10 -9.02
N SER A 53 -16.41 -11.52 -7.97
CA SER A 53 -17.62 -12.10 -7.35
C SER A 53 -18.86 -12.02 -8.26
N MET A 54 -18.80 -11.18 -9.30
CA MET A 54 -19.87 -10.98 -10.29
C MET A 54 -19.63 -11.69 -11.61
N GLU A 55 -18.63 -12.57 -11.71
CA GLU A 55 -18.43 -13.36 -12.92
C GLU A 55 -19.59 -14.37 -13.09
N PRO A 56 -20.09 -14.57 -14.33
CA PRO A 56 -19.59 -14.04 -15.60
C PRO A 56 -20.18 -12.68 -16.01
N ALA A 57 -21.11 -12.09 -15.25
CA ALA A 57 -21.81 -10.87 -15.63
C ALA A 57 -20.89 -9.65 -15.72
N PHE A 58 -20.00 -9.48 -14.73
CA PHE A 58 -18.98 -8.43 -14.72
C PHE A 58 -17.63 -8.97 -14.28
N GLN A 59 -16.57 -8.43 -14.86
CA GLN A 59 -15.19 -8.76 -14.54
C GLN A 59 -14.53 -7.62 -13.79
N ARG A 60 -13.46 -7.96 -13.06
CA ARG A 60 -12.59 -6.95 -12.44
C ARG A 60 -12.09 -5.98 -13.51
N GLY A 61 -12.22 -4.68 -13.23
CA GLY A 61 -11.85 -3.61 -14.15
C GLY A 61 -13.00 -3.08 -15.01
N ASP A 62 -14.20 -3.65 -14.92
CA ASP A 62 -15.38 -3.07 -15.58
C ASP A 62 -15.82 -1.78 -14.87
N LEU A 63 -16.17 -0.76 -15.65
CA LEU A 63 -16.69 0.51 -15.17
C LEU A 63 -18.20 0.53 -15.34
N LEU A 64 -18.95 0.63 -14.25
CA LEU A 64 -20.41 0.52 -14.21
C LEU A 64 -21.05 1.90 -14.06
N PHE A 65 -22.17 2.10 -14.76
CA PHE A 65 -23.02 3.27 -14.64
C PHE A 65 -24.27 2.95 -13.82
N LEU A 66 -24.53 3.80 -12.82
CA LEU A 66 -25.59 3.59 -11.84
C LEU A 66 -26.78 4.52 -12.07
N TRP A 67 -27.95 4.01 -11.72
CA TRP A 67 -29.22 4.74 -11.74
C TRP A 67 -30.00 4.43 -10.47
N ASN A 68 -30.41 5.47 -9.75
CA ASN A 68 -31.06 5.32 -8.45
C ASN A 68 -32.45 5.97 -8.36
N ARG A 69 -33.03 6.43 -9.47
CA ARG A 69 -34.38 7.03 -9.45
C ARG A 69 -35.53 6.01 -9.44
N SER A 70 -35.22 4.73 -9.64
CA SER A 70 -36.24 3.68 -9.61
C SER A 70 -36.73 3.48 -8.18
N PRO A 71 -38.05 3.57 -7.89
CA PRO A 71 -38.58 3.49 -6.53
C PRO A 71 -38.46 2.08 -5.92
N ARG A 72 -38.17 1.06 -6.74
CA ARG A 72 -38.02 -0.33 -6.32
C ARG A 72 -36.84 -0.96 -7.06
N ALA A 73 -36.22 -1.95 -6.44
CA ALA A 73 -35.28 -2.84 -7.11
C ALA A 73 -35.98 -4.15 -7.46
N GLU A 74 -35.78 -4.64 -8.68
CA GLU A 74 -36.42 -5.86 -9.16
C GLU A 74 -35.57 -7.10 -8.89
N LEU A 75 -36.22 -8.27 -8.84
CA LEU A 75 -35.52 -9.54 -8.76
C LEU A 75 -34.60 -9.70 -9.97
N GLY A 76 -33.34 -10.06 -9.73
CA GLY A 76 -32.32 -10.21 -10.76
C GLY A 76 -31.60 -8.92 -11.14
N GLU A 77 -32.02 -7.75 -10.63
CA GLU A 77 -31.32 -6.50 -10.85
C GLU A 77 -29.95 -6.51 -10.17
N ILE A 78 -28.93 -5.93 -10.80
CA ILE A 78 -27.61 -5.79 -10.19
C ILE A 78 -27.55 -4.42 -9.53
N VAL A 79 -27.30 -4.42 -8.24
CA VAL A 79 -27.28 -3.20 -7.42
C VAL A 79 -25.92 -3.00 -6.81
N VAL A 80 -25.59 -1.73 -6.59
CA VAL A 80 -24.43 -1.31 -5.83
C VAL A 80 -24.92 -0.79 -4.50
N TYR A 81 -24.37 -1.30 -3.41
CA TYR A 81 -24.80 -0.94 -2.07
C TYR A 81 -23.62 -0.72 -1.14
N ASN A 82 -23.84 0.13 -0.14
CA ASN A 82 -22.90 0.35 0.95
C ASN A 82 -23.27 -0.55 2.12
N VAL A 83 -22.25 -1.01 2.84
CA VAL A 83 -22.43 -1.70 4.11
C VAL A 83 -21.90 -0.81 5.23
N ARG A 84 -22.66 -0.67 6.32
CA ARG A 84 -22.24 0.14 7.47
C ARG A 84 -20.89 -0.36 8.00
N GLY A 85 -19.91 0.53 8.11
CA GLY A 85 -18.56 0.21 8.57
C GLY A 85 -17.63 -0.37 7.50
N LYS A 86 -18.03 -0.37 6.23
CA LYS A 86 -17.15 -0.69 5.10
C LYS A 86 -17.03 0.49 4.15
N ASP A 87 -15.80 0.78 3.72
CA ASP A 87 -15.51 1.92 2.84
C ASP A 87 -15.71 1.62 1.34
N ILE A 88 -15.80 0.34 0.98
CA ILE A 88 -15.90 -0.10 -0.42
C ILE A 88 -17.31 -0.62 -0.68
N PRO A 89 -18.06 -0.03 -1.64
CA PRO A 89 -19.37 -0.53 -2.02
C PRO A 89 -19.27 -1.91 -2.67
N ILE A 90 -20.32 -2.71 -2.52
CA ILE A 90 -20.42 -4.06 -3.06
C ILE A 90 -21.41 -4.04 -4.23
N VAL A 91 -21.06 -4.73 -5.31
CA VAL A 91 -21.89 -4.86 -6.52
C VAL A 91 -22.39 -6.29 -6.58
N HIS A 92 -23.67 -6.56 -6.31
CA HIS A 92 -24.23 -7.91 -6.37
C HIS A 92 -25.67 -7.93 -6.90
N ARG A 93 -26.15 -9.12 -7.26
CA ARG A 93 -27.49 -9.31 -7.82
C ARG A 93 -28.53 -9.47 -6.72
N VAL A 94 -29.67 -8.81 -6.87
CA VAL A 94 -30.85 -9.01 -6.02
C VAL A 94 -31.42 -10.40 -6.28
N VAL A 95 -31.40 -11.26 -5.26
CA VAL A 95 -31.93 -12.63 -5.34
C VAL A 95 -33.31 -12.77 -4.70
N ARG A 96 -33.62 -11.94 -3.70
CA ARG A 96 -34.95 -11.89 -3.07
C ARG A 96 -35.32 -10.47 -2.66
N THR A 97 -36.61 -10.17 -2.70
CA THR A 97 -37.19 -8.93 -2.18
C THR A 97 -38.24 -9.26 -1.13
N PHE A 98 -38.32 -8.45 -0.09
CA PHE A 98 -39.28 -8.61 1.00
C PHE A 98 -40.03 -7.30 1.22
N PRO A 99 -41.31 -7.37 1.64
CA PRO A 99 -42.03 -6.20 2.12
C PRO A 99 -41.31 -5.65 3.36
N GLU A 100 -41.44 -4.34 3.57
CA GLU A 100 -40.90 -3.69 4.76
C GLU A 100 -41.49 -4.33 6.04
N ILE A 101 -40.62 -4.79 6.94
CA ILE A 101 -41.04 -5.44 8.19
C ILE A 101 -41.21 -4.35 9.24
N GLU A 102 -42.43 -3.91 9.49
CA GLU A 102 -42.74 -3.11 10.68
C GLU A 102 -42.49 -3.94 11.95
N GLY A 103 -41.57 -3.46 12.80
CA GLY A 103 -41.33 -3.82 14.21
C GLY A 103 -41.77 -5.20 14.75
N LYS A 104 -40.78 -6.06 15.05
CA LYS A 104 -40.83 -7.17 16.03
C LYS A 104 -42.06 -8.11 15.97
N ALA A 105 -42.20 -8.88 14.89
CA ALA A 105 -42.81 -10.20 14.99
C ALA A 105 -42.26 -11.13 13.89
N LYS A 106 -41.48 -12.14 14.31
CA LYS A 106 -41.14 -13.31 13.49
C LYS A 106 -42.43 -14.08 13.13
N LYS A 107 -43.11 -13.69 12.06
CA LYS A 107 -44.00 -14.58 11.29
C LYS A 107 -43.92 -14.19 9.82
N VAL A 108 -43.17 -14.99 9.06
CA VAL A 108 -43.28 -15.02 7.60
C VAL A 108 -44.70 -15.49 7.27
N LYS A 109 -45.58 -14.56 6.91
CA LYS A 109 -46.80 -14.89 6.20
C LYS A 109 -46.42 -14.98 4.73
N GLU A 110 -46.58 -16.15 4.12
CA GLU A 110 -46.71 -16.25 2.67
C GLU A 110 -47.90 -15.36 2.27
N ILE A 111 -47.63 -14.33 1.46
CA ILE A 111 -48.67 -13.44 0.94
C ILE A 111 -48.77 -13.70 -0.56
N THR A 112 -49.95 -14.18 -0.93
CA THR A 112 -50.51 -14.26 -2.28
C THR A 112 -50.64 -12.86 -2.89
N ASP A 113 -49.89 -12.60 -3.96
CA ASP A 113 -50.09 -11.71 -5.14
C ASP A 113 -50.91 -10.39 -5.10
N SER A 114 -51.29 -9.80 -3.96
CA SER A 114 -52.12 -8.58 -3.99
C SER A 114 -51.98 -7.55 -2.86
N SER A 115 -50.82 -7.46 -2.19
CA SER A 115 -50.56 -6.36 -1.23
C SER A 115 -49.73 -5.23 -1.84
N SER A 116 -50.27 -4.01 -1.82
CA SER A 116 -49.69 -2.76 -2.34
C SER A 116 -48.55 -2.15 -1.51
N THR A 117 -47.92 -2.93 -0.63
CA THR A 117 -46.79 -2.46 0.19
C THR A 117 -45.50 -2.54 -0.64
N PRO A 118 -44.70 -1.47 -0.73
CA PRO A 118 -43.46 -1.52 -1.50
C PRO A 118 -42.47 -2.51 -0.87
N ASN A 119 -41.95 -3.42 -1.68
CA ASN A 119 -40.86 -4.32 -1.28
C ASN A 119 -39.56 -3.50 -1.17
N ASN A 120 -39.21 -3.13 0.06
CA ASN A 120 -38.07 -2.25 0.34
C ASN A 120 -36.84 -2.99 0.87
N MET A 121 -36.99 -4.24 1.30
CA MET A 121 -35.90 -5.04 1.84
C MET A 121 -35.36 -5.99 0.77
N LEU A 122 -34.04 -6.04 0.62
CA LEU A 122 -33.36 -6.77 -0.45
C LEU A 122 -32.36 -7.77 0.14
N LEU A 123 -32.29 -8.95 -0.46
CA LEU A 123 -31.21 -9.90 -0.27
C LEU A 123 -30.43 -10.01 -1.57
N THR A 124 -29.11 -9.89 -1.49
CA THR A 124 -28.22 -9.89 -2.63
C THR A 124 -27.26 -11.08 -2.59
N LYS A 125 -26.72 -11.42 -3.75
CA LYS A 125 -25.69 -12.45 -3.91
C LYS A 125 -24.80 -12.14 -5.10
N GLY A 126 -23.50 -12.36 -4.96
CA GLY A 126 -22.57 -12.39 -6.09
C GLY A 126 -22.83 -13.56 -7.03
N ASP A 127 -22.82 -13.32 -8.34
CA ASP A 127 -23.10 -14.36 -9.34
C ASP A 127 -22.15 -15.57 -9.21
N ASN A 128 -20.89 -15.32 -8.84
CA ASN A 128 -19.85 -16.33 -8.64
C ASN A 128 -19.73 -16.83 -7.17
N ASN A 129 -20.55 -16.31 -6.25
CA ASN A 129 -20.51 -16.74 -4.84
C ASN A 129 -21.33 -18.02 -4.64
N ILE A 130 -21.01 -18.83 -3.61
CA ILE A 130 -21.79 -20.05 -3.28
C ILE A 130 -23.01 -19.68 -2.40
N ALA A 131 -22.79 -18.82 -1.40
CA ALA A 131 -23.81 -18.33 -0.48
C ALA A 131 -24.30 -16.91 -0.85
N ASP A 132 -25.38 -16.47 -0.19
CA ASP A 132 -25.83 -15.08 -0.27
C ASP A 132 -24.97 -14.13 0.58
N ASP A 133 -25.27 -12.83 0.50
CA ASP A 133 -24.44 -11.79 1.10
C ASP A 133 -24.72 -11.51 2.58
N THR A 134 -25.52 -12.33 3.27
CA THR A 134 -25.87 -12.08 4.68
C THR A 134 -24.63 -11.92 5.59
N GLU A 135 -23.57 -12.70 5.34
CA GLU A 135 -22.29 -12.59 6.05
C GLU A 135 -21.49 -11.32 5.72
N LEU A 136 -21.79 -10.67 4.58
CA LEU A 136 -21.13 -9.44 4.15
C LEU A 136 -21.79 -8.19 4.74
N TYR A 137 -23.02 -8.29 5.26
CA TYR A 137 -23.75 -7.17 5.84
C TYR A 137 -23.19 -6.77 7.22
N ALA A 138 -23.65 -5.64 7.73
CA ALA A 138 -23.24 -5.17 9.04
C ALA A 138 -23.80 -6.10 10.15
N ARG A 139 -23.15 -6.11 11.31
CA ARG A 139 -23.60 -6.94 12.44
C ARG A 139 -25.04 -6.58 12.83
N GLY A 140 -25.95 -7.54 12.72
CA GLY A 140 -27.38 -7.36 13.00
C GLY A 140 -28.21 -6.83 11.84
N GLN A 141 -27.65 -6.79 10.63
CA GLN A 141 -28.33 -6.44 9.39
C GLN A 141 -28.51 -7.70 8.54
N ASP A 142 -29.74 -8.23 8.48
CA ASP A 142 -30.05 -9.43 7.68
C ASP A 142 -30.47 -9.10 6.24
N TYR A 143 -30.87 -7.84 5.98
CA TYR A 143 -31.36 -7.35 4.69
C TYR A 143 -30.86 -5.92 4.42
N LEU A 144 -30.81 -5.55 3.13
CA LEU A 144 -30.50 -4.20 2.69
C LEU A 144 -31.79 -3.40 2.48
N ASN A 145 -31.81 -2.15 2.93
CA ASN A 145 -32.89 -1.21 2.64
C ASN A 145 -32.65 -0.53 1.29
N ARG A 146 -33.67 -0.54 0.41
CA ARG A 146 -33.63 0.08 -0.92
C ARG A 146 -33.29 1.57 -0.87
N GLU A 147 -33.78 2.33 0.11
CA GLU A 147 -33.58 3.77 0.19
C GLU A 147 -32.29 4.14 0.92
N GLU A 148 -31.91 3.41 1.97
CA GLU A 148 -30.75 3.74 2.80
C GLU A 148 -29.43 3.17 2.27
N ASP A 149 -29.42 1.89 1.84
CA ASP A 149 -28.18 1.16 1.59
C ASP A 149 -27.80 1.12 0.11
N ILE A 150 -28.78 1.22 -0.81
CA ILE A 150 -28.54 1.12 -2.25
C ILE A 150 -28.05 2.46 -2.82
N VAL A 151 -26.85 2.42 -3.40
CA VAL A 151 -26.22 3.54 -4.11
C VAL A 151 -26.85 3.73 -5.50
N GLY A 152 -27.21 2.62 -6.15
CA GLY A 152 -27.94 2.61 -7.40
C GLY A 152 -27.90 1.26 -8.11
N SER A 153 -28.78 1.09 -9.09
CA SER A 153 -28.82 -0.08 -9.95
C SER A 153 -27.94 0.10 -11.17
N VAL A 154 -27.25 -0.95 -11.59
CA VAL A 154 -26.40 -0.94 -12.77
C VAL A 154 -27.28 -0.89 -14.03
N ARG A 155 -27.06 0.11 -14.89
CA ARG A 155 -27.79 0.28 -16.17
C ARG A 155 -26.91 0.20 -17.42
N GLY A 156 -25.60 0.16 -17.24
CA GLY A 156 -24.64 -0.01 -18.32
C GLY A 156 -23.24 -0.16 -17.77
N TYR A 157 -22.30 -0.57 -18.61
CA TYR A 157 -20.90 -0.68 -18.25
C TYR A 157 -19.98 -0.53 -19.46
N ILE A 158 -18.72 -0.24 -19.19
CA ILE A 158 -17.63 -0.29 -20.18
C ILE A 158 -16.58 -1.27 -19.66
N PRO A 159 -16.26 -2.33 -20.42
CA PRO A 159 -15.32 -3.32 -19.97
C PRO A 159 -13.89 -2.76 -19.89
N MET A 160 -13.09 -3.27 -18.94
CA MET A 160 -11.66 -3.02 -18.78
C MET A 160 -11.20 -1.58 -18.47
N VAL A 161 -12.01 -0.53 -18.67
CA VAL A 161 -11.61 0.88 -18.45
C VAL A 161 -11.24 1.17 -17.00
N GLY A 162 -11.87 0.48 -16.07
CA GLY A 162 -11.61 0.58 -14.63
C GLY A 162 -10.19 0.18 -14.25
N TYR A 163 -9.45 -0.58 -15.06
CA TYR A 163 -8.03 -0.87 -14.80
C TYR A 163 -7.18 0.40 -14.70
N VAL A 164 -7.50 1.46 -15.43
CA VAL A 164 -6.80 2.75 -15.30
C VAL A 164 -6.98 3.32 -13.89
N THR A 165 -8.21 3.26 -13.35
CA THR A 165 -8.49 3.72 -11.98
C THR A 165 -7.85 2.80 -10.95
N ILE A 166 -7.89 1.48 -11.17
CA ILE A 166 -7.26 0.50 -10.29
C ILE A 166 -5.75 0.73 -10.25
N LEU A 167 -5.09 0.97 -11.38
CA LEU A 167 -3.64 1.27 -11.44
C LEU A 167 -3.30 2.59 -10.72
N LEU A 168 -4.14 3.62 -10.85
CA LEU A 168 -3.93 4.90 -10.17
C LEU A 168 -4.17 4.85 -8.66
N LYS A 169 -5.10 3.99 -8.19
CA LYS A 169 -5.44 3.84 -6.77
C LYS A 169 -4.74 2.68 -6.07
N SER A 170 -4.18 1.72 -6.81
CA SER A 170 -3.47 0.61 -6.21
C SER A 170 -2.17 1.14 -5.63
N GLU A 171 -2.08 1.15 -4.30
CA GLU A 171 -0.79 1.12 -3.63
C GLU A 171 0.07 0.04 -4.31
N PRO A 172 1.29 0.35 -4.77
CA PRO A 172 2.17 -0.65 -5.36
C PRO A 172 2.21 -1.87 -4.45
N MET A 173 2.11 -3.08 -4.98
CA MET A 173 2.16 -4.32 -4.17
C MET A 173 3.40 -4.36 -3.24
N GLY A 174 4.47 -3.64 -3.63
CA GLY A 174 5.64 -3.34 -2.79
C GLY A 174 5.28 -2.65 -1.47
N SER A 175 4.44 -1.61 -1.45
CA SER A 175 4.05 -0.88 -0.23
C SER A 175 3.44 -1.80 0.83
N LYS A 176 2.59 -2.75 0.44
CA LYS A 176 1.98 -3.71 1.39
C LYS A 176 3.02 -4.67 1.97
N ARG A 177 3.96 -5.16 1.14
CA ARG A 177 5.06 -6.02 1.59
C ARG A 177 5.98 -5.28 2.55
N ILE A 178 6.35 -4.04 2.23
CA ILE A 178 7.21 -3.17 3.04
C ILE A 178 6.55 -2.89 4.40
N ALA A 179 5.27 -2.49 4.41
CA ALA A 179 4.55 -2.22 5.65
C ALA A 179 4.47 -3.46 6.56
N LYS A 180 4.26 -4.65 5.99
CA LYS A 180 4.25 -5.90 6.74
C LYS A 180 5.62 -6.21 7.35
N GLU A 181 6.70 -6.09 6.58
CA GLU A 181 8.05 -6.34 7.09
C GLU A 181 8.50 -5.32 8.13
N LEU A 182 8.13 -4.05 7.96
CA LEU A 182 8.38 -3.01 8.95
C LEU A 182 7.67 -3.32 10.27
N ALA A 183 6.40 -3.76 10.21
CA ALA A 183 5.65 -4.17 11.40
C ALA A 183 6.29 -5.38 12.09
N GLU A 184 6.68 -6.42 11.33
CA GLU A 184 7.40 -7.61 11.85
C GLU A 184 8.69 -7.20 12.57
N LEU A 185 9.49 -6.29 11.97
CA LEU A 185 10.76 -5.82 12.54
C LEU A 185 10.59 -4.89 13.75
N THR A 186 9.47 -4.19 13.86
CA THR A 186 9.18 -3.31 14.99
C THR A 186 8.66 -4.12 16.19
N GLU A 187 7.82 -5.13 15.93
CA GLU A 187 7.24 -5.98 16.97
C GLU A 187 8.24 -7.02 17.50
N SER A 188 9.04 -7.62 16.62
CA SER A 188 10.01 -8.67 16.95
C SER A 188 11.34 -8.43 16.22
N PRO A 189 12.11 -7.39 16.60
CA PRO A 189 13.40 -7.12 15.98
C PRO A 189 14.41 -8.26 16.23
N PRO A 190 15.31 -8.54 15.26
CA PRO A 190 16.47 -9.39 15.49
C PRO A 190 17.37 -8.84 16.60
N GLU A 191 18.16 -9.71 17.22
CA GLU A 191 19.03 -9.35 18.33
C GLU A 191 20.02 -8.22 17.95
N GLY A 192 20.05 -7.16 18.77
CA GLY A 192 20.92 -6.00 18.56
C GLY A 192 20.54 -5.15 17.35
N ILE A 193 19.30 -5.24 16.86
CA ILE A 193 18.81 -4.45 15.73
C ILE A 193 17.59 -3.64 16.18
N THR A 194 17.54 -2.37 15.81
CA THR A 194 16.36 -1.51 15.98
C THR A 194 16.11 -0.78 14.67
N VAL A 195 14.87 -0.73 14.21
CA VAL A 195 14.49 -0.13 12.93
C VAL A 195 13.58 1.07 13.17
N GLU A 196 13.88 2.17 12.49
CA GLU A 196 13.08 3.39 12.47
C GLU A 196 12.92 3.88 11.03
N LEU A 197 11.82 4.57 10.73
CA LEU A 197 11.69 5.27 9.46
C LEU A 197 12.48 6.57 9.48
N VAL A 198 13.09 6.93 8.35
CA VAL A 198 13.68 8.27 8.21
C VAL A 198 12.59 9.35 8.30
N ASN A 199 11.42 9.06 7.72
CA ASN A 199 10.23 9.90 7.73
C ASN A 199 8.98 9.00 7.66
N GLU A 200 7.97 9.25 8.49
CA GLU A 200 6.71 8.51 8.50
C GLU A 200 5.97 8.54 7.15
N SER A 201 6.16 9.59 6.34
CA SER A 201 5.58 9.68 5.00
C SER A 201 6.36 8.92 3.92
N ASP A 202 7.55 8.40 4.23
CA ASP A 202 8.40 7.67 3.29
C ASP A 202 8.83 6.32 3.87
N ILE A 203 8.03 5.30 3.55
CA ILE A 203 8.25 3.92 3.98
C ILE A 203 9.42 3.24 3.25
N TYR A 204 10.09 3.89 2.30
CA TYR A 204 11.17 3.28 1.52
C TYR A 204 12.57 3.54 2.10
N GLN A 205 12.70 4.46 3.07
CA GLN A 205 13.98 4.86 3.65
C GLN A 205 14.02 4.59 5.15
N TRP A 206 14.88 3.67 5.58
CA TRP A 206 14.95 3.19 6.96
C TRP A 206 16.30 3.53 7.59
N LYS A 207 16.24 3.90 8.87
CA LYS A 207 17.39 3.93 9.78
C LYS A 207 17.38 2.66 10.60
N VAL A 208 18.49 1.95 10.58
CA VAL A 208 18.69 0.73 11.35
C VAL A 208 19.84 0.99 12.32
N TYR A 209 19.57 0.87 13.61
CA TYR A 209 20.59 0.89 14.65
C TYR A 209 21.03 -0.54 14.90
N MET A 210 22.30 -0.84 14.62
CA MET A 210 22.88 -2.17 14.75
C MET A 210 23.95 -2.16 15.83
N ASP A 211 23.75 -2.98 16.85
CA ASP A 211 24.72 -3.21 17.92
C ASP A 211 25.79 -4.18 17.44
N GLY A 212 27.04 -3.80 17.68
CA GLY A 212 28.22 -4.60 17.37
C GLY A 212 28.19 -5.94 18.11
N PRO A 213 28.26 -7.07 17.38
CA PRO A 213 28.16 -8.41 17.97
C PRO A 213 29.23 -8.67 19.04
N GLU A 214 28.87 -9.46 20.05
CA GLU A 214 29.86 -10.01 20.99
C GLU A 214 30.86 -10.91 20.26
N GLY A 215 32.11 -10.95 20.73
CA GLY A 215 33.19 -11.69 20.08
C GLY A 215 33.81 -11.01 18.84
N SER A 216 33.25 -9.87 18.39
CA SER A 216 33.79 -9.08 17.28
C SER A 216 34.58 -7.85 17.78
N PRO A 217 35.49 -7.25 16.99
CA PRO A 217 36.13 -5.98 17.33
C PRO A 217 35.15 -4.80 17.38
N TYR A 218 33.89 -5.01 16.97
CA TYR A 218 32.82 -4.03 16.95
C TYR A 218 31.96 -4.05 18.22
N HIS A 219 32.19 -5.01 19.12
CA HIS A 219 31.42 -5.16 20.37
C HIS A 219 31.35 -3.85 21.17
N LYS A 220 30.17 -3.57 21.75
CA LYS A 220 29.79 -2.31 22.44
C LYS A 220 29.71 -1.07 21.55
N GLY A 221 29.96 -1.19 20.25
CA GLY A 221 29.63 -0.15 19.29
C GLY A 221 28.16 -0.20 18.87
N ARG A 222 27.61 0.94 18.50
CA ARG A 222 26.30 1.08 17.86
C ARG A 222 26.44 1.80 16.54
N PHE A 223 25.99 1.16 15.47
CA PHE A 223 26.19 1.62 14.10
C PHE A 223 24.85 2.03 13.49
N LEU A 224 24.80 3.23 12.90
CA LEU A 224 23.70 3.62 12.04
C LEU A 224 23.92 2.98 10.67
N VAL A 225 22.98 2.14 10.26
CA VAL A 225 22.88 1.53 8.94
C VAL A 225 21.68 2.14 8.22
N LYS A 226 21.89 2.61 7.00
CA LYS A 226 20.86 3.13 6.11
C LYS A 226 20.38 2.00 5.22
N LEU A 227 19.08 1.76 5.20
CA LEU A 227 18.46 0.79 4.30
C LEU A 227 17.49 1.54 3.38
N SER A 228 17.65 1.34 2.08
CA SER A 228 16.83 1.99 1.04
C SER A 228 16.21 0.94 0.15
N LEU A 229 14.89 0.99 0.03
CA LEU A 229 14.06 0.08 -0.76
C LEU A 229 13.71 0.74 -2.11
N PRO A 230 13.96 0.08 -3.25
CA PRO A 230 13.48 0.59 -4.54
C PRO A 230 11.96 0.47 -4.66
N THR A 231 11.36 1.25 -5.56
CA THR A 231 9.91 1.19 -5.82
C THR A 231 9.45 -0.15 -6.38
N GLU A 232 10.37 -0.90 -7.02
CA GLU A 232 10.13 -2.24 -7.53
C GLU A 232 10.39 -3.36 -6.51
N TYR A 233 10.69 -3.04 -5.24
CA TYR A 233 10.80 -4.04 -4.19
C TYR A 233 9.49 -4.85 -4.04
N PRO A 234 9.52 -6.19 -3.89
CA PRO A 234 10.68 -7.04 -3.66
C PRO A 234 11.33 -7.63 -4.92
N PHE A 235 10.96 -7.19 -6.13
CA PHE A 235 11.54 -7.71 -7.38
C PHE A 235 12.95 -7.18 -7.65
N LYS A 236 13.28 -6.01 -7.09
CA LYS A 236 14.67 -5.52 -6.97
C LYS A 236 15.12 -5.56 -5.50
N PRO A 237 16.41 -5.85 -5.24
CA PRO A 237 16.96 -5.91 -3.88
C PRO A 237 16.97 -4.53 -3.21
N PRO A 238 16.93 -4.47 -1.86
CA PRO A 238 17.27 -3.25 -1.13
C PRO A 238 18.75 -2.89 -1.30
N SER A 239 19.10 -1.68 -0.89
CA SER A 239 20.49 -1.24 -0.71
C SER A 239 20.77 -0.97 0.76
N VAL A 240 21.97 -1.35 1.21
CA VAL A 240 22.40 -1.24 2.61
C VAL A 240 23.74 -0.52 2.65
N SER A 241 23.85 0.50 3.51
CA SER A 241 25.11 1.21 3.74
C SER A 241 25.26 1.65 5.19
N PHE A 242 26.50 1.74 5.66
CA PHE A 242 26.83 2.26 6.97
C PHE A 242 26.83 3.79 6.93
N GLY A 243 25.93 4.40 7.72
CA GLY A 243 25.98 5.82 8.04
C GLY A 243 27.06 6.15 9.08
N THR A 244 27.41 5.19 9.94
CA THR A 244 28.52 5.29 10.90
C THR A 244 29.81 4.77 10.26
N LYS A 245 30.92 5.52 10.35
CA LYS A 245 32.22 5.07 9.85
C LYS A 245 32.67 3.78 10.53
N ILE A 246 33.08 2.80 9.73
CA ILE A 246 33.50 1.48 10.21
C ILE A 246 34.74 1.02 9.45
N TYR A 247 35.65 0.34 10.15
CA TYR A 247 36.82 -0.28 9.54
C TYR A 247 36.52 -1.77 9.29
N HIS A 248 36.12 -2.13 8.07
CA HIS A 248 35.64 -3.48 7.74
C HIS A 248 35.99 -3.86 6.28
N PRO A 249 36.40 -5.12 5.96
CA PRO A 249 36.76 -5.52 4.60
C PRO A 249 35.62 -5.39 3.56
N ASN A 250 34.39 -5.73 3.95
CA ASN A 250 33.21 -5.72 3.07
C ASN A 250 32.40 -4.40 3.08
N VAL A 251 32.91 -3.34 3.70
CA VAL A 251 32.26 -2.02 3.73
C VAL A 251 33.23 -0.98 3.20
N THR A 252 32.78 -0.09 2.31
CA THR A 252 33.65 0.97 1.79
C THR A 252 34.07 1.92 2.91
N ASN A 253 35.34 2.33 2.88
CA ASN A 253 35.93 3.23 3.87
C ASN A 253 35.83 4.70 3.43
N ASP A 254 34.67 5.08 2.87
CA ASP A 254 34.32 6.43 2.43
C ASP A 254 33.06 6.93 3.14
N ASP A 255 32.62 8.15 2.85
CA ASP A 255 31.41 8.71 3.48
C ASP A 255 30.11 8.04 2.99
N LYS A 256 30.17 7.16 1.98
CA LYS A 256 29.02 6.39 1.51
C LYS A 256 28.79 5.14 2.37
N GLY A 257 29.86 4.50 2.84
CA GLY A 257 29.80 3.30 3.67
C GLY A 257 29.06 2.13 3.02
N SER A 258 29.14 2.00 1.69
CA SER A 258 28.43 0.97 0.94
C SER A 258 28.86 -0.42 1.40
N MET A 259 27.88 -1.26 1.72
CA MET A 259 28.13 -2.66 2.10
C MET A 259 27.81 -3.56 0.92
N CYS A 260 28.76 -4.40 0.52
CA CYS A 260 28.49 -5.43 -0.48
C CYS A 260 27.98 -6.69 0.23
N LEU A 261 26.69 -6.99 0.05
CA LEU A 261 26.10 -8.25 0.51
C LEU A 261 25.87 -9.12 -0.71
N GLY A 262 26.54 -10.29 -0.77
CA GLY A 262 26.41 -11.21 -1.91
C GLY A 262 24.94 -11.56 -2.21
N MET A 263 24.11 -11.71 -1.16
CA MET A 263 22.67 -11.99 -1.28
C MET A 263 21.84 -10.85 -1.91
N LEU A 264 22.39 -9.63 -1.97
CA LEU A 264 21.73 -8.46 -2.59
C LEU A 264 22.15 -8.25 -4.05
N ARG A 265 23.03 -9.10 -4.59
CA ARG A 265 23.35 -9.06 -6.02
C ARG A 265 22.11 -9.42 -6.84
N ALA A 266 21.92 -8.77 -7.99
CA ALA A 266 20.71 -8.89 -8.79
C ALA A 266 20.43 -10.33 -9.28
N ASP A 267 21.46 -11.15 -9.45
CA ASP A 267 21.37 -12.56 -9.83
C ASP A 267 21.14 -13.53 -8.65
N GLU A 268 21.42 -13.11 -7.42
CA GLU A 268 21.25 -13.90 -6.20
C GLU A 268 19.97 -13.53 -5.42
N TRP A 269 19.49 -12.30 -5.58
CA TRP A 269 18.33 -11.81 -4.86
C TRP A 269 17.05 -12.54 -5.26
N LYS A 270 16.33 -13.03 -4.26
CA LYS A 270 15.03 -13.69 -4.42
C LYS A 270 13.94 -12.77 -3.83
N PRO A 271 12.82 -12.51 -4.54
CA PRO A 271 11.71 -11.73 -3.98
C PRO A 271 11.07 -12.30 -2.72
N SER A 272 11.33 -13.58 -2.42
CA SER A 272 10.93 -14.25 -1.18
C SER A 272 11.87 -13.96 0.01
N SER A 273 13.05 -13.40 -0.21
CA SER A 273 13.98 -12.98 0.84
C SER A 273 13.37 -11.86 1.70
N LYS A 274 13.64 -11.89 3.00
CA LYS A 274 13.15 -10.91 3.99
C LYS A 274 14.24 -9.92 4.36
N ILE A 275 13.87 -8.68 4.68
CA ILE A 275 14.74 -7.63 5.19
C ILE A 275 15.38 -8.05 6.52
N ALA A 276 14.66 -8.75 7.39
CA ALA A 276 15.23 -9.31 8.62
C ALA A 276 16.48 -10.16 8.35
N ALA A 277 16.40 -11.07 7.38
CA ALA A 277 17.53 -11.91 6.99
C ALA A 277 18.69 -11.09 6.37
N VAL A 278 18.39 -10.00 5.66
CA VAL A 278 19.42 -9.08 5.14
C VAL A 278 20.16 -8.39 6.29
N LEU A 279 19.43 -7.91 7.30
CA LEU A 279 20.02 -7.23 8.47
C LEU A 279 20.81 -8.20 9.36
N GLU A 280 20.31 -9.43 9.54
CA GLU A 280 21.03 -10.51 10.22
C GLU A 280 22.32 -10.87 9.49
N PHE A 281 22.27 -11.01 8.17
CA PHE A 281 23.45 -11.30 7.35
C PHE A 281 24.49 -10.15 7.41
N ALA A 282 24.03 -8.90 7.37
CA ALA A 282 24.89 -7.75 7.56
C ALA A 282 25.57 -7.75 8.94
N ARG A 283 24.83 -8.08 10.00
CA ARG A 283 25.39 -8.20 11.36
C ARG A 283 26.36 -9.38 11.48
N GLN A 284 26.07 -10.51 10.84
CA GLN A 284 26.95 -11.69 10.83
C GLN A 284 28.30 -11.39 10.16
N LEU A 285 28.31 -10.58 9.10
CA LEU A 285 29.56 -10.17 8.45
C LEU A 285 30.51 -9.41 9.39
N LEU A 286 29.98 -8.70 10.40
CA LEU A 286 30.80 -8.06 11.42
C LEU A 286 31.53 -9.08 12.32
N VAL A 287 30.98 -10.28 12.48
CA VAL A 287 31.63 -11.39 13.20
C VAL A 287 32.65 -12.08 12.30
N GLU A 288 32.20 -12.43 11.09
CA GLU A 288 32.98 -13.19 10.11
C GLU A 288 33.05 -12.42 8.78
N PRO A 289 34.00 -11.48 8.64
CA PRO A 289 34.26 -10.83 7.37
C PRO A 289 34.57 -11.84 6.26
N MET A 290 34.21 -11.51 5.02
CA MET A 290 34.46 -12.31 3.82
C MET A 290 35.56 -11.66 2.97
N PRO A 291 36.85 -12.00 3.14
CA PRO A 291 37.95 -11.27 2.49
C PRO A 291 37.99 -11.43 0.97
N ASP A 292 37.42 -12.51 0.44
CA ASP A 292 37.40 -12.81 -1.00
C ASP A 292 36.37 -11.96 -1.75
N ASP A 293 35.32 -11.52 -1.06
CA ASP A 293 34.29 -10.59 -1.55
C ASP A 293 34.48 -9.16 -0.98
N ALA A 294 35.70 -8.84 -0.54
CA ALA A 294 35.99 -7.55 0.08
C ALA A 294 35.95 -6.41 -0.94
N VAL A 295 35.33 -5.30 -0.52
CA VAL A 295 35.35 -4.05 -1.28
C VAL A 295 36.64 -3.26 -0.98
N GLU A 296 37.17 -3.42 0.23
CA GLU A 296 38.40 -2.78 0.69
C GLU A 296 39.56 -3.78 0.73
N GLY A 297 40.21 -3.98 -0.43
CA GLY A 297 41.28 -4.99 -0.59
C GLY A 297 42.43 -4.85 0.42
N ARG A 298 42.82 -3.62 0.77
CA ARG A 298 43.87 -3.36 1.78
C ARG A 298 43.46 -3.82 3.18
N ILE A 299 42.20 -3.61 3.55
CA ILE A 299 41.68 -4.06 4.85
C ILE A 299 41.56 -5.58 4.86
N ALA A 300 41.15 -6.18 3.74
CA ALA A 300 41.11 -7.64 3.58
C ALA A 300 42.48 -8.30 3.67
N GLU A 301 43.51 -7.72 3.06
CA GLU A 301 44.89 -8.21 3.16
C GLU A 301 45.41 -8.12 4.61
N GLN A 302 45.14 -7.00 5.30
CA GLN A 302 45.49 -6.87 6.71
C GLN A 302 44.73 -7.89 7.57
N TYR A 303 43.44 -8.11 7.32
CA TYR A 303 42.65 -9.12 8.02
C TYR A 303 43.23 -10.53 7.87
N ARG A 304 43.72 -10.89 6.67
CA ARG A 304 44.35 -12.20 6.38
C ARG A 304 45.74 -12.34 7.02
N ASN A 305 46.57 -11.31 6.90
CA ASN A 305 48.00 -11.39 7.20
C ASN A 305 48.37 -10.91 8.62
N ASP A 306 47.56 -10.02 9.21
CA ASP A 306 47.78 -9.44 10.54
C ASP A 306 46.44 -9.16 11.26
N ARG A 307 45.80 -10.25 11.71
CA ARG A 307 44.51 -10.19 12.38
C ARG A 307 44.54 -9.34 13.67
N ALA A 308 45.64 -9.38 14.41
CA ALA A 308 45.78 -8.63 15.66
C ALA A 308 45.75 -7.12 15.40
N ARG A 309 46.48 -6.64 14.39
CA ARG A 309 46.48 -5.22 14.02
C ARG A 309 45.14 -4.77 13.45
N TYR A 310 44.50 -5.61 12.64
CA TYR A 310 43.15 -5.32 12.16
C TYR A 310 42.16 -5.13 13.33
N ASP A 311 42.14 -6.07 14.29
CA ASP A 311 41.25 -6.03 15.44
C ASP A 311 41.50 -4.78 16.30
N GLU A 312 42.76 -4.38 16.48
CA GLU A 312 43.14 -3.16 17.20
C GLU A 312 42.54 -1.90 16.55
N ILE A 313 42.74 -1.73 15.24
CA ILE A 313 42.24 -0.59 14.47
C ILE A 313 40.71 -0.58 14.45
N ALA A 314 40.08 -1.74 14.21
CA ALA A 314 38.62 -1.86 14.18
C ALA A 314 37.99 -1.49 15.54
N ARG A 315 38.60 -1.90 16.66
CA ARG A 315 38.16 -1.48 18.01
C ARG A 315 38.35 0.02 18.26
N GLU A 316 39.43 0.61 17.76
CA GLU A 316 39.67 2.06 17.86
C GLU A 316 38.60 2.84 17.10
N TRP A 317 38.31 2.44 15.86
CA TRP A 317 37.25 3.04 15.04
C TRP A 317 35.87 2.90 15.68
N THR A 318 35.57 1.71 16.21
CA THR A 318 34.32 1.45 16.93
C THR A 318 34.18 2.41 18.11
N ARG A 319 35.21 2.56 18.94
CA ARG A 319 35.21 3.51 20.08
C ARG A 319 35.04 4.97 19.64
N LYS A 320 35.57 5.34 18.47
CA LYS A 320 35.58 6.71 17.99
C LYS A 320 34.29 7.13 17.29
N TYR A 321 33.65 6.24 16.55
CA TYR A 321 32.53 6.58 15.65
C TYR A 321 31.21 5.90 16.01
N ALA A 322 31.25 4.73 16.67
CA ALA A 322 30.07 3.91 16.93
C ALA A 322 29.51 4.13 18.35
N THR A 323 29.38 5.39 18.77
CA THR A 323 28.75 5.79 20.05
C THR A 323 27.32 6.32 19.85
N ALA A 324 26.73 6.06 18.69
CA ALA A 324 25.47 6.66 18.22
C ALA A 324 24.24 6.21 19.02
#